data_AF-K1GIW5-F1
#
_entry.id   AF-K1GIW5-F1
#
_cell.length_a   1.000
_cell.length_b   1.000
_cell.length_c   1.000
_cell.angle_alpha   90.00
_cell.angle_beta   90.00
_cell.angle_gamma   90.00
#
_symmetry.space_group_name_H-M   'P 1'
#
loop_
_entity.id
_entity.type
_entity.pdbx_description
1 polymer ?
#
loop_
_entity_poly.entity_id
_entity_poly.type
_entity_poly.pdbx_seq_one_letter_code
_entity_poly.pdbx_strand_id
1 'polypeptide(L)'
;EVGEGYPEWRFRPVSHLRDTAVKTYKDLFNEDMQVTVIHAGLECGAISTHYPDLDMISIGPNIYDVHTPKEKMEIASVEKYYKYLVELLKNLK
;
A
#
# COMPACT_ATOMS: atom_id res chain seq x y z
N GLU A 1 16.21 -28.16 7.09
CA GLU A 1 15.49 -27.24 8.00
C GLU A 1 14.46 -26.50 7.17
N VAL A 2 13.18 -26.58 7.53
CA VAL A 2 12.16 -25.70 6.96
C VAL A 2 12.23 -24.44 7.81
N GLY A 3 12.79 -23.35 7.28
CA GLY A 3 12.86 -22.08 8.00
C GLY A 3 11.46 -21.64 8.43
N GLU A 4 11.36 -20.92 9.54
CA GLU A 4 10.09 -20.33 9.97
C GLU A 4 9.44 -19.60 8.78
N GLY A 5 8.20 -19.96 8.46
CA GLY A 5 7.51 -19.44 7.29
C GLY A 5 7.33 -17.92 7.36
N TYR A 6 7.25 -17.27 6.21
CA TYR A 6 7.00 -15.84 6.15
C TYR A 6 5.54 -15.54 6.54
N PRO A 7 5.29 -14.67 7.54
CA PRO A 7 3.94 -14.45 8.05
C PRO A 7 3.06 -13.70 7.05
N GLU A 8 1.77 -14.00 7.08
CA GLU A 8 0.74 -13.28 6.32
C GLU A 8 0.45 -11.89 6.90
N TRP A 9 -0.07 -11.00 6.06
CA TRP A 9 -0.63 -9.73 6.51
C TRP A 9 -2.16 -9.79 6.46
N ARG A 10 -2.79 -9.96 7.63
CA ARG A 10 -4.26 -10.05 7.72
C ARG A 10 -4.93 -8.70 7.52
N PHE A 11 -6.08 -8.73 6.84
CA PHE A 11 -6.93 -7.55 6.69
C PHE A 11 -7.42 -7.05 8.05
N ARG A 12 -7.20 -5.76 8.34
CA ARG A 12 -7.69 -5.08 9.54
C ARG A 12 -9.09 -4.49 9.25
N PRO A 13 -10.17 -4.91 9.93
CA PRO A 13 -11.52 -4.40 9.64
C PRO A 13 -11.67 -2.89 9.83
N VAL A 14 -11.06 -2.34 10.87
CA VAL A 14 -11.12 -0.90 11.22
C VAL A 14 -9.72 -0.30 11.06
N SER A 15 -9.57 0.65 10.15
CA SER A 15 -8.29 1.33 9.87
C SER A 15 -8.58 2.79 9.56
N HIS A 16 -8.23 3.66 10.51
CA HIS A 16 -8.39 5.11 10.31
C HIS A 16 -7.49 5.59 9.17
N LEU A 17 -6.28 5.02 9.08
CA LEU A 17 -5.34 5.32 8.00
C LEU A 17 -5.94 4.99 6.62
N ARG A 18 -6.53 3.80 6.47
CA ARG A 18 -7.15 3.37 5.21
C ARG A 18 -8.34 4.25 4.84
N ASP A 19 -9.20 4.57 5.81
CA ASP A 19 -10.39 5.39 5.53
C ASP A 19 -9.99 6.81 5.08
N THR A 20 -8.97 7.40 5.70
CA THR A 20 -8.37 8.68 5.28
C THR A 20 -7.68 8.57 3.92
N ALA A 21 -7.00 7.46 3.63
CA ALA A 21 -6.38 7.18 2.35
C ALA A 21 -7.40 7.14 1.20
N VAL A 22 -8.47 6.35 1.34
CA VAL A 22 -9.54 6.23 0.35
C VAL A 22 -10.21 7.58 0.09
N LYS A 23 -10.53 8.33 1.15
CA LYS A 23 -11.12 9.67 1.02
C LYS A 23 -10.18 10.63 0.29
N THR A 24 -8.90 10.66 0.68
CA THR A 24 -7.90 11.56 0.07
C THR A 24 -7.73 11.28 -1.43
N TYR A 25 -7.72 10.01 -1.82
CA TYR A 25 -7.64 9.63 -3.23
C TYR A 25 -8.86 10.12 -4.02
N LYS A 26 -10.07 9.93 -3.47
CA LYS A 26 -11.32 10.38 -4.06
C LYS A 26 -11.35 11.90 -4.23
N ASP A 27 -10.95 12.65 -3.22
CA ASP A 27 -10.93 14.11 -3.26
C ASP A 27 -9.94 14.66 -4.30
N LEU A 28 -8.77 14.01 -4.46
CA LEU A 28 -7.74 14.45 -5.39
C LEU A 28 -8.04 14.16 -6.86
N PHE A 29 -8.62 12.99 -7.14
CA PHE A 29 -8.74 12.47 -8.49
C PHE A 29 -10.18 12.29 -8.96
N ASN A 30 -11.16 12.47 -8.08
CA ASN A 30 -12.57 12.17 -8.33
C ASN A 30 -12.84 10.71 -8.73
N GLU A 31 -11.90 9.81 -8.41
CA GLU A 31 -11.91 8.39 -8.74
C GLU A 31 -12.00 7.55 -7.45
N ASP A 32 -12.66 6.40 -7.50
CA ASP A 32 -12.71 5.50 -6.34
C ASP A 32 -11.40 4.70 -6.24
N MET A 33 -10.78 4.73 -5.06
CA MET A 33 -9.58 3.95 -4.78
C MET A 33 -9.92 2.46 -4.68
N GLN A 34 -9.21 1.62 -5.41
CA GLN A 34 -9.33 0.17 -5.27
C GLN A 34 -8.57 -0.31 -4.03
N VAL A 35 -9.30 -0.88 -3.07
CA VAL A 35 -8.74 -1.52 -1.88
C VAL A 35 -8.75 -3.03 -2.11
N THR A 36 -7.56 -3.64 -2.12
CA THR A 36 -7.40 -5.06 -2.47
C THR A 36 -6.49 -5.79 -1.49
N VAL A 37 -6.56 -7.12 -1.53
CA VAL A 37 -5.55 -8.02 -0.96
C VAL A 37 -4.88 -8.73 -2.12
N ILE A 38 -3.56 -8.91 -2.05
CA ILE A 38 -2.79 -9.56 -3.11
C ILE A 38 -2.32 -10.94 -2.67
N HIS A 39 -2.18 -11.87 -3.63
CA HIS A 39 -1.58 -13.19 -3.39
C HIS A 39 -0.06 -13.13 -3.62
N ALA A 40 0.62 -12.34 -2.79
CA ALA A 40 2.06 -12.16 -2.79
C ALA A 40 2.54 -11.80 -1.37
N GLY A 41 3.84 -11.97 -1.10
CA GLY A 41 4.45 -11.56 0.17
C GLY A 41 4.70 -10.05 0.21
N LEU A 42 4.37 -9.42 1.33
CA LEU A 42 4.70 -8.02 1.66
C LEU A 42 5.31 -7.96 3.05
N GLU A 43 6.29 -7.07 3.27
CA GLU A 43 6.91 -6.87 4.58
C GLU A 43 5.92 -6.52 5.69
N CYS A 44 4.74 -6.00 5.36
CA CYS A 44 3.67 -5.75 6.32
C CYS A 44 3.28 -6.98 7.14
N GLY A 45 3.42 -8.20 6.60
CA GLY A 45 3.19 -9.43 7.35
C GLY A 45 4.19 -9.57 8.50
N ALA A 46 5.48 -9.46 8.20
CA ALA A 46 6.55 -9.51 9.19
C ALA A 46 6.54 -8.30 10.15
N ILE A 47 6.23 -7.11 9.66
CA ILE A 47 6.10 -5.91 10.52
C ILE A 47 4.97 -6.09 11.54
N SER A 48 3.86 -6.70 11.13
CA SER A 48 2.69 -6.89 12.02
C SER A 48 2.95 -7.85 13.19
N THR A 49 3.91 -8.78 13.08
CA THR A 49 4.24 -9.69 14.19
C THR A 49 4.96 -8.98 15.32
N HIS A 50 5.75 -7.94 14.99
CA HIS A 50 6.45 -7.11 15.97
C HIS A 50 5.61 -5.93 16.45
N TYR A 51 4.72 -5.41 15.60
CA TYR A 51 3.87 -4.25 15.89
C TYR A 51 2.39 -4.56 15.61
N PRO A 52 1.72 -5.35 16.45
CA PRO A 52 0.37 -5.87 16.17
C PRO A 52 -0.71 -4.77 16.10
N ASP A 53 -0.49 -3.63 16.76
CA ASP A 53 -1.43 -2.51 16.79
C ASP A 53 -1.15 -1.45 15.71
N LEU A 54 -0.07 -1.61 14.93
CA LEU A 54 0.27 -0.65 13.88
C LEU A 54 -0.79 -0.68 12.78
N ASP A 55 -1.35 0.51 12.50
CA ASP A 55 -2.24 0.72 11.37
C ASP A 55 -1.39 0.96 10.11
N MET A 56 -1.62 0.15 9.07
CA MET A 56 -0.75 0.09 7.90
C MET A 56 -1.58 -0.01 6.62
N ILE A 57 -1.07 0.60 5.56
CA ILE A 57 -1.50 0.39 4.18
C ILE A 57 -0.25 0.20 3.31
N SER A 58 -0.41 -0.45 2.16
CA SER A 58 0.63 -0.53 1.12
C SER A 58 0.10 0.13 -0.15
N ILE A 59 0.85 1.08 -0.68
CA ILE A 59 0.49 1.90 -1.85
C ILE A 59 1.77 2.18 -2.67
N GLY A 60 1.64 2.36 -3.98
CA GLY A 60 2.77 2.64 -4.85
C GLY A 60 2.35 3.00 -6.28
N PRO A 61 3.31 3.42 -7.13
CA PRO A 61 3.09 3.65 -8.56
C PRO A 61 2.91 2.34 -9.33
N ASN A 62 2.57 2.45 -10.61
CA ASN A 62 2.45 1.30 -11.49
C ASN A 62 3.83 0.80 -11.93
N ILE A 63 4.18 -0.42 -11.53
CA ILE A 63 5.41 -1.12 -11.91
C ILE A 63 5.02 -2.41 -12.62
N TYR A 64 5.67 -2.67 -13.75
CA TYR A 64 5.37 -3.80 -14.63
C TYR A 64 6.59 -4.70 -14.77
N ASP A 65 6.32 -5.99 -15.01
CA ASP A 65 7.36 -7.00 -15.26
C ASP A 65 8.43 -7.08 -14.15
N VAL A 66 8.02 -6.81 -12.90
CA VAL A 66 8.89 -6.84 -11.71
C VAL A 66 9.62 -8.18 -11.60
N HIS A 67 10.89 -8.13 -11.20
CA HIS A 67 11.78 -9.30 -11.12
C HIS A 67 12.19 -9.89 -12.48
N THR A 68 12.07 -9.12 -13.56
CA THR A 68 12.58 -9.52 -14.88
C THR A 68 13.50 -8.44 -15.46
N PRO A 69 14.36 -8.75 -16.45
CA PRO A 69 15.12 -7.72 -17.16
C PRO A 69 14.27 -6.71 -17.93
N LYS A 70 12.95 -6.91 -18.02
CA LYS A 70 11.99 -6.00 -18.65
C LYS A 70 11.31 -5.07 -17.65
N GLU A 71 11.66 -5.15 -16.37
CA GLU A 71 11.10 -4.34 -15.30
C GLU A 71 11.12 -2.86 -15.67
N LYS A 72 9.96 -2.21 -15.52
CA LYS A 72 9.75 -0.83 -15.90
C LYS A 72 8.65 -0.21 -15.05
N MET A 73 8.70 1.11 -14.91
CA MET A 73 7.75 1.90 -14.13
C MET A 73 7.13 2.97 -15.01
N GLU A 74 5.84 3.24 -14.81
CA GLU A 74 5.12 4.27 -15.55
C GLU A 74 5.32 5.64 -14.89
N ILE A 75 6.00 6.56 -15.59
CA ILE A 75 6.38 7.89 -15.07
C ILE A 75 5.16 8.70 -14.60
N ALA A 76 4.06 8.71 -15.36
CA ALA A 76 2.86 9.46 -14.98
C ALA A 76 2.24 8.94 -13.66
N SER A 77 2.24 7.62 -13.43
CA SER A 77 1.80 7.04 -12.16
C SER A 77 2.67 7.45 -10.96
N VAL A 78 3.97 7.70 -11.17
CA VAL A 78 4.88 8.18 -10.10
C VAL A 78 4.49 9.58 -9.65
N GLU A 79 4.18 10.47 -10.59
CA GLU A 79 3.70 11.83 -10.27
C GLU A 79 2.36 11.78 -9.53
N LYS A 80 1.40 10.98 -10.04
CA LYS A 80 0.09 10.77 -9.40
C LYS A 80 0.26 10.24 -7.97
N TYR A 81 1.11 9.22 -7.79
CA TYR A 81 1.44 8.65 -6.48
C TYR A 81 2.07 9.67 -5.54
N TYR A 82 3.06 10.44 -5.98
CA TYR A 82 3.75 11.41 -5.12
C TYR A 82 2.78 12.50 -4.63
N LYS A 83 1.95 13.04 -5.54
CA LYS A 83 0.90 14.00 -5.19
C LYS A 83 -0.06 13.43 -4.14
N TYR A 84 -0.47 12.17 -4.33
CA TYR A 84 -1.34 11.47 -3.38
C TYR A 84 -0.69 11.25 -2.02
N LEU A 85 0.55 10.78 -1.97
CA LEU A 85 1.30 10.55 -0.73
C LEU A 85 1.42 11.83 0.09
N VAL A 86 1.81 12.94 -0.56
CA VAL A 86 1.95 14.24 0.11
C VAL A 86 0.62 14.70 0.69
N GLU A 87 -0.48 14.56 -0.04
CA GLU A 87 -1.80 14.98 0.45
C GLU A 87 -2.31 14.09 1.58
N LEU A 88 -2.10 12.77 1.49
CA LEU A 88 -2.44 11.83 2.55
C LEU A 88 -1.73 12.20 3.86
N LEU A 89 -0.43 12.50 3.80
CA LEU A 89 0.34 12.93 4.96
C LEU A 89 -0.17 14.25 5.57
N LYS A 90 -0.71 15.18 4.78
CA LYS A 90 -1.33 16.40 5.32
C LYS A 90 -2.64 16.12 6.03
N ASN A 91 -3.46 15.21 5.47
CA ASN A 91 -4.77 14.86 6.02
C ASN A 91 -4.70 13.96 7.26
N LEU A 92 -3.52 13.41 7.58
CA LEU A 92 -3.24 12.62 8.78
C LEU A 92 -2.67 13.44 9.95
N LYS A 93 -2.45 14.75 9.77
CA LYS A 93 -1.97 15.64 10.84
C LYS A 93 -3.04 15.95 11.88
#